data_AF-A0AAN9V0C0-F1
#
_entry.id   AF-A0AAN9V0C0-F1
#
_cell.length_a   1.000
_cell.length_b   1.000
_cell.length_c   1.000
_cell.angle_alpha   90.00
_cell.angle_beta   90.00
_cell.angle_gamma   90.00
#
_symmetry.space_group_name_H-M   'P 1'
#
loop_
_entity.id
_entity.type
_entity.pdbx_description
1 polymer ?
#
loop_
_entity_poly.entity_id
_entity_poly.type
_entity_poly.pdbx_seq_one_letter_code
_entity_poly.pdbx_strand_id
1 'polypeptide(L)'
;MLTYHAVQRVTIDVTVPRVREQNHLPPNGAQLPAHPPDPNKTYEYIIVGSGAGGSPLAARLAQAGHSVLLIDAGGDHGRLKEVEVPALSIHSSERNEFSWGFFAHHYEDPAQARRDRKYTYRAREGGYYYYYSGTSPPEGAEPLGNFYPRVGALGGCTEHHALITILPADEDWAHIQSLAGGDASWHPENMRAYFRKLEKNRYLPSDPVGAHGYTGWLETALTPLTLIAQDVKVLSMVVAAAAAFGLQTDGLVGEIVRVIDGLLGGLLGKVSLMSLNLR
;
A
#
# COMPACT_ATOMS: atom_id res chain seq x y z
N MET A 1 36.11 8.13 32.48
CA MET A 1 35.70 9.14 31.47
C MET A 1 35.50 8.40 30.16
N LEU A 2 34.26 8.02 29.85
CA LEU A 2 33.90 7.41 28.57
C LEU A 2 33.49 8.55 27.64
N THR A 3 34.36 8.90 26.71
CA THR A 3 34.09 9.84 25.63
C THR A 3 33.11 9.18 24.64
N TYR A 4 31.87 9.66 24.62
CA TYR A 4 30.93 9.40 23.55
C TYR A 4 31.44 10.07 22.28
N HIS A 5 31.92 9.29 21.32
CA HIS A 5 32.07 9.77 19.96
C HIS A 5 30.67 9.93 19.37
N ALA A 6 30.30 11.18 19.06
CA ALA A 6 29.07 11.48 18.35
C ALA A 6 29.12 10.78 17.00
N VAL A 7 28.24 9.78 16.80
CA VAL A 7 27.91 9.26 15.48
C VAL A 7 27.34 10.45 14.71
N GLN A 8 28.09 10.96 13.72
CA GLN A 8 27.55 11.92 12.77
C GLN A 8 26.31 11.29 12.14
N ARG A 9 25.12 11.78 12.51
CA ARG A 9 23.88 11.42 11.82
C ARG A 9 24.05 11.88 10.38
N VAL A 10 24.26 10.94 9.47
CA VAL A 10 24.14 11.20 8.03
C VAL A 10 22.73 11.73 7.82
N THR A 11 22.63 13.02 7.57
CA THR A 11 21.37 13.72 7.44
C THR A 11 20.99 13.63 5.97
N ILE A 12 20.24 12.61 5.60
CA ILE A 12 19.69 12.50 4.24
C ILE A 12 18.49 13.45 4.21
N ASP A 13 18.70 14.64 3.66
CA ASP A 13 17.61 15.50 3.21
C ASP A 13 17.13 14.98 1.86
N VAL A 14 15.83 14.74 1.72
CA VAL A 14 15.26 14.17 0.49
C VAL A 14 14.76 15.31 -0.37
N THR A 15 15.46 15.55 -1.48
CA THR A 15 14.99 16.41 -2.56
C THR A 15 14.32 15.54 -3.59
N VAL A 16 13.01 15.68 -3.76
CA VAL A 16 12.28 15.02 -4.84
C VAL A 16 12.01 16.09 -5.90
N PRO A 17 12.62 16.00 -7.10
CA PRO A 17 12.22 16.88 -8.19
C PRO A 17 10.72 16.72 -8.40
N ARG A 18 9.96 17.82 -8.51
CA ARG A 18 8.56 17.71 -8.97
C ARG A 18 8.68 17.12 -10.36
N VAL A 19 8.22 15.89 -10.53
CA VAL A 19 8.00 15.35 -11.87
C VAL A 19 7.06 16.35 -12.56
N ARG A 20 7.35 16.63 -13.82
CA ARG A 20 6.82 17.76 -14.59
C ARG A 20 5.32 17.97 -14.36
N GLU A 21 4.89 19.23 -14.43
CA GLU A 21 3.47 19.56 -14.60
C GLU A 21 3.03 18.97 -15.95
N GLN A 22 2.53 17.74 -15.93
CA GLN A 22 2.18 16.98 -17.12
C GLN A 22 0.68 16.81 -17.19
N ASN A 23 0.10 17.78 -17.89
CA ASN A 23 -1.16 17.69 -18.60
C ASN A 23 -1.43 16.27 -19.10
N HIS A 24 -2.60 15.73 -18.75
CA HIS A 24 -3.41 14.83 -19.55
C HIS A 24 -2.63 13.83 -20.43
N LEU A 25 -1.92 12.89 -19.81
CA LEU A 25 -1.49 11.70 -20.55
C LEU A 25 -2.71 10.79 -20.72
N PRO A 26 -3.01 10.31 -21.94
CA PRO A 26 -4.13 9.40 -22.14
C PRO A 26 -3.88 8.10 -21.36
N PRO A 27 -4.94 7.44 -20.83
CA PRO A 27 -4.83 6.16 -20.16
C PRO A 27 -4.06 5.15 -21.03
N ASN A 28 -2.95 4.61 -20.50
CA ASN A 28 -2.24 3.50 -21.13
C ASN A 28 -2.85 2.19 -20.63
N GLY A 29 -4.00 1.83 -21.20
CA GLY A 29 -4.76 0.62 -20.87
C GLY A 29 -5.94 0.44 -21.82
N ALA A 30 -6.62 -0.71 -21.74
CA ALA A 30 -7.90 -0.85 -22.43
C ALA A 30 -8.86 0.19 -21.85
N GLN A 31 -9.22 1.21 -22.62
CA GLN A 31 -10.30 2.11 -22.21
C GLN A 31 -11.58 1.29 -22.23
N LEU A 32 -12.05 0.87 -21.06
CA LEU A 32 -13.44 0.50 -20.93
C LEU A 32 -14.24 1.73 -21.38
N PRO A 33 -15.19 1.61 -22.33
CA PRO A 33 -15.98 2.74 -22.76
C PRO A 33 -16.74 3.29 -21.56
N ALA A 34 -16.20 4.36 -20.97
CA ALA A 34 -16.90 5.14 -19.98
C ALA A 34 -17.90 5.98 -20.74
N HIS A 35 -19.17 5.58 -20.67
CA HIS A 35 -20.24 6.45 -21.15
C HIS A 35 -20.39 7.60 -20.16
N PRO A 36 -20.45 8.86 -20.64
CA PRO A 36 -20.82 9.95 -19.75
C PRO A 36 -22.16 9.60 -19.10
N PRO A 37 -22.36 9.98 -17.81
CA PRO A 37 -23.64 9.77 -17.17
C PRO A 37 -24.72 10.43 -18.03
N ASP A 38 -25.74 9.66 -18.40
CA ASP A 38 -26.90 10.20 -19.09
C ASP A 38 -27.63 11.14 -18.11
N PRO A 39 -27.73 12.45 -18.42
CA PRO A 39 -28.34 13.43 -17.52
C PRO A 39 -29.82 13.15 -17.25
N ASN A 40 -30.47 12.32 -18.06
CA ASN A 40 -31.86 11.91 -17.90
C ASN A 40 -32.01 10.55 -17.18
N LYS A 41 -30.90 9.91 -16.82
CA LYS A 41 -30.92 8.60 -16.16
C LYS A 41 -30.80 8.75 -14.65
N THR A 42 -31.73 8.13 -13.94
CA THR A 42 -31.70 7.99 -12.49
C THR A 42 -31.00 6.71 -12.10
N TYR A 43 -30.26 6.75 -11.00
CA TYR A 43 -29.61 5.60 -10.38
C TYR A 43 -30.07 5.49 -8.93
N GLU A 44 -30.26 4.28 -8.43
CA GLU A 44 -30.56 4.05 -7.01
C GLU A 44 -29.38 4.42 -6.13
N TYR A 45 -28.15 4.19 -6.60
CA TYR A 45 -26.93 4.53 -5.89
C TYR A 45 -25.96 5.30 -6.77
N ILE A 46 -25.39 6.36 -6.21
CA ILE A 46 -24.25 7.08 -6.78
C ILE A 46 -23.08 6.89 -5.81
N ILE A 47 -22.04 6.21 -6.27
CA ILE A 47 -20.81 5.98 -5.52
C ILE A 47 -19.77 6.97 -6.03
N VAL A 48 -19.27 7.82 -5.12
CA VAL A 48 -18.25 8.84 -5.43
C VAL A 48 -16.91 8.36 -4.88
N GLY A 49 -16.01 8.00 -5.78
CA GLY A 49 -14.71 7.41 -5.50
C GLY A 49 -14.73 5.88 -5.62
N SER A 50 -13.91 5.35 -6.51
CA SER A 50 -13.74 3.92 -6.81
C SER A 50 -12.60 3.27 -6.02
N GLY A 51 -12.19 3.88 -4.91
CA GLY A 51 -11.15 3.36 -4.03
C GLY A 51 -11.50 2.00 -3.39
N ALA A 52 -10.64 1.55 -2.47
CA ALA A 52 -10.76 0.27 -1.77
C ALA A 52 -12.14 -0.02 -1.15
N GLY A 53 -12.89 1.01 -0.75
CA GLY A 53 -14.27 0.85 -0.26
C GLY A 53 -15.34 0.98 -1.36
N GLY A 54 -15.17 1.94 -2.27
CA GLY A 54 -16.19 2.30 -3.25
C GLY A 54 -16.39 1.27 -4.35
N SER A 55 -15.31 0.73 -4.93
CA SER A 55 -15.41 -0.27 -5.99
C SER A 55 -16.09 -1.58 -5.51
N PRO A 56 -15.69 -2.17 -4.36
CA PRO A 56 -16.40 -3.33 -3.85
C PRO A 56 -17.86 -3.05 -3.53
N LEU A 57 -18.19 -1.89 -2.97
CA LEU A 57 -19.58 -1.50 -2.69
C LEU A 57 -20.41 -1.40 -3.98
N ALA A 58 -19.91 -0.68 -4.98
CA ALA A 58 -20.57 -0.53 -6.28
C ALA A 58 -20.82 -1.89 -6.94
N ALA A 59 -19.81 -2.76 -6.96
CA ALA A 59 -19.93 -4.10 -7.53
C ALA A 59 -20.97 -4.96 -6.80
N ARG A 60 -21.00 -4.91 -5.45
CA ARG A 60 -21.98 -5.67 -4.65
C ARG A 60 -23.40 -5.18 -4.83
N LEU A 61 -23.62 -3.86 -4.90
CA LEU A 61 -24.93 -3.28 -5.19
C LEU A 61 -25.43 -3.65 -6.59
N ALA A 62 -24.55 -3.56 -7.60
CA ALA A 62 -24.88 -3.95 -8.97
C ALA A 62 -25.21 -5.46 -9.07
N GLN A 63 -24.44 -6.32 -8.39
CA GLN A 63 -24.71 -7.77 -8.30
C GLN A 63 -26.04 -8.08 -7.60
N ALA A 64 -26.48 -7.23 -6.67
CA ALA A 64 -27.78 -7.34 -6.01
C ALA A 64 -28.94 -6.83 -6.88
N GLY A 65 -28.68 -6.37 -8.11
CA GLY A 65 -29.69 -5.93 -9.07
C GLY A 65 -29.99 -4.43 -9.03
N HIS A 66 -29.25 -3.64 -8.25
CA HIS A 66 -29.44 -2.19 -8.19
C HIS A 66 -28.76 -1.47 -9.36
N SER A 67 -29.37 -0.36 -9.77
CA SER A 67 -28.77 0.60 -10.69
C SER A 67 -27.74 1.47 -9.97
N VAL A 68 -26.48 1.40 -10.40
CA VAL A 68 -25.35 2.08 -9.75
C VAL A 68 -24.60 2.95 -10.75
N LEU A 69 -24.35 4.21 -10.38
CA LEU A 69 -23.38 5.08 -11.03
C LEU A 69 -22.13 5.16 -10.16
N LEU A 70 -20.97 4.77 -10.72
CA LEU A 70 -19.68 4.95 -10.08
C LEU A 70 -18.95 6.11 -10.75
N ILE A 71 -18.52 7.09 -9.96
CA ILE A 71 -17.78 8.27 -10.43
C ILE A 71 -16.43 8.26 -9.74
N ASP A 72 -15.35 8.41 -10.50
CA ASP A 72 -14.02 8.65 -9.97
C ASP A 72 -13.44 9.92 -10.59
N ALA A 73 -12.58 10.61 -9.82
CA ALA A 73 -11.86 11.78 -10.30
C ALA A 73 -10.57 11.40 -11.06
N GLY A 74 -10.15 10.14 -10.96
CA GLY A 74 -8.99 9.55 -11.61
C GLY A 74 -9.27 8.84 -12.93
N GLY A 75 -8.19 8.49 -13.62
CA GLY A 75 -8.22 7.66 -14.83
C GLY A 75 -8.10 6.15 -14.54
N ASP A 76 -8.28 5.32 -15.56
CA ASP A 76 -7.96 3.90 -15.48
C ASP A 76 -6.46 3.68 -15.74
N HIS A 77 -5.75 3.22 -14.72
CA HIS A 77 -4.31 3.01 -14.73
C HIS A 77 -3.91 1.56 -14.40
N GLY A 78 -4.88 0.65 -14.27
CA GLY A 78 -4.67 -0.72 -13.79
C GLY A 78 -3.79 -1.59 -14.69
N ARG A 79 -3.44 -1.10 -15.89
CA ARG A 79 -2.59 -1.77 -16.88
C ARG A 79 -1.17 -1.19 -16.96
N LEU A 80 -0.83 -0.22 -16.12
CA LEU A 80 0.54 0.22 -15.97
C LEU A 80 1.37 -0.88 -15.32
N LYS A 81 2.57 -1.12 -15.83
CA LYS A 81 3.46 -2.17 -15.30
C LYS A 81 3.76 -1.95 -13.81
N GLU A 82 3.87 -0.70 -13.40
CA GLU A 82 4.15 -0.30 -12.02
C GLU A 82 3.01 -0.64 -11.06
N VAL A 83 1.77 -0.68 -11.56
CA VAL A 83 0.60 -1.15 -10.83
C VAL A 83 0.54 -2.68 -10.85
N GLU A 84 0.70 -3.30 -12.02
CA GLU A 84 0.52 -4.74 -12.19
C GLU A 84 1.63 -5.59 -11.56
N VAL A 85 2.85 -5.06 -11.46
CA VAL A 85 4.01 -5.79 -10.94
C VAL A 85 4.23 -5.40 -9.47
N PRO A 86 3.96 -6.27 -8.48
CA PRO A 86 4.05 -5.93 -7.06
C PRO A 86 5.40 -5.36 -6.61
N ALA A 87 6.49 -5.83 -7.23
CA ALA A 87 7.86 -5.37 -6.95
C ALA A 87 8.08 -3.89 -7.32
N LEU A 88 7.20 -3.29 -8.13
CA LEU A 88 7.25 -1.90 -8.55
C LEU A 88 6.29 -1.00 -7.74
N SER A 89 5.69 -1.47 -6.66
CA SER A 89 4.76 -0.68 -5.82
C SER A 89 5.35 0.64 -5.32
N ILE A 90 6.65 0.69 -4.98
CA ILE A 90 7.36 1.93 -4.63
C ILE A 90 7.33 2.91 -5.81
N HIS A 91 7.64 2.43 -7.01
CA HIS A 91 7.57 3.27 -8.22
C HIS A 91 6.14 3.72 -8.53
N SER A 92 5.14 2.86 -8.33
CA SER A 92 3.72 3.25 -8.46
C SER A 92 3.36 4.40 -7.52
N SER A 93 3.88 4.38 -6.28
CA SER A 93 3.60 5.42 -5.28
C SER A 93 4.18 6.80 -5.60
N GLU A 94 5.15 6.85 -6.51
CA GLU A 94 5.84 8.07 -6.96
C GLU A 94 5.37 8.55 -8.35
N ARG A 95 4.37 7.88 -8.94
CA ARG A 95 3.82 8.27 -10.24
C ARG A 95 3.03 9.55 -10.14
N ASN A 96 3.33 10.45 -11.07
CA ASN A 96 2.71 11.75 -11.12
C ASN A 96 1.35 11.72 -11.82
N GLU A 97 1.12 10.74 -12.68
CA GLU A 97 -0.07 10.64 -13.52
C GLU A 97 -1.35 10.54 -12.71
N PHE A 98 -1.26 10.04 -11.49
CA PHE A 98 -2.42 9.79 -10.64
C PHE A 98 -2.23 10.18 -9.17
N SER A 99 -1.10 10.78 -8.76
CA SER A 99 -0.89 11.27 -7.39
C SER A 99 -1.48 12.66 -7.16
N TRP A 100 -2.20 12.86 -6.05
CA TRP A 100 -2.95 14.10 -5.76
C TRP A 100 -2.13 15.21 -5.12
N GLY A 101 -0.91 14.93 -4.66
CA GLY A 101 -0.09 15.98 -4.05
C GLY A 101 -0.71 16.60 -2.78
N PHE A 102 -1.38 15.81 -1.93
CA PHE A 102 -1.94 16.33 -0.69
C PHE A 102 -0.87 16.52 0.39
N PHE A 103 -1.09 17.52 1.24
CA PHE A 103 -0.23 17.83 2.38
C PHE A 103 -1.10 18.04 3.62
N ALA A 104 -0.77 17.32 4.69
CA ALA A 104 -1.46 17.38 5.97
C ALA A 104 -0.70 18.28 6.95
N HIS A 105 -1.44 19.05 7.75
CA HIS A 105 -0.87 19.80 8.86
C HIS A 105 -1.06 19.00 10.16
N HIS A 106 0.02 18.41 10.67
CA HIS A 106 -0.04 17.63 11.93
C HIS A 106 -0.16 18.49 13.19
N TYR A 107 0.19 19.77 13.11
CA TYR A 107 0.18 20.70 14.24
C TYR A 107 -0.48 22.01 13.85
N GLU A 108 -1.24 22.59 14.78
CA GLU A 108 -1.83 23.92 14.61
C GLU A 108 -0.75 25.02 14.58
N ASP A 109 0.28 24.90 15.43
CA ASP A 109 1.41 25.83 15.46
C ASP A 109 2.38 25.57 14.28
N PRO A 110 2.53 26.52 13.34
CA PRO A 110 3.45 26.36 12.22
C PRO A 110 4.92 26.24 12.65
N ALA A 111 5.33 26.85 13.77
CA ALA A 111 6.70 26.76 14.24
C ALA A 111 7.03 25.35 14.76
N GLN A 112 6.09 24.71 15.47
CA GLN A 112 6.17 23.28 15.81
C GLN A 112 6.16 22.39 14.57
N ALA A 113 5.28 22.65 13.60
CA ALA A 113 5.18 21.84 12.39
C ALA A 113 6.49 21.81 11.59
N ARG A 114 7.17 22.96 11.45
CA ARG A 114 8.44 23.08 10.71
C ARG A 114 9.64 22.41 11.37
N ARG A 115 9.51 21.94 12.62
CA ARG A 115 10.51 21.08 13.27
C ARG A 115 10.46 19.63 12.77
N ASP A 116 9.39 19.23 12.09
CA ASP A 116 9.27 17.90 11.51
C ASP A 116 10.14 17.79 10.24
N ARG A 117 11.01 16.78 10.20
CA ARG A 117 11.85 16.50 9.03
C ARG A 117 11.06 16.02 7.81
N LYS A 118 9.80 15.62 8.00
CA LYS A 118 8.86 15.26 6.93
C LYS A 118 8.00 16.44 6.48
N TYR A 119 8.21 17.64 7.04
CA TYR A 119 7.51 18.83 6.57
C TYR A 119 8.04 19.23 5.19
N THR A 120 7.14 19.33 4.23
CA THR A 120 7.42 19.59 2.83
C THR A 120 7.19 21.05 2.47
N TYR A 121 8.06 21.55 1.60
CA TYR A 121 8.04 22.87 1.02
C TYR A 121 8.06 22.76 -0.50
N ARG A 122 7.40 23.69 -1.18
CA ARG A 122 7.52 23.90 -2.62
C ARG A 122 8.55 24.98 -2.89
N ALA A 123 9.61 24.62 -3.58
CA ALA A 123 10.68 25.53 -3.98
C ALA A 123 10.76 25.62 -5.50
N ARG A 124 11.55 26.57 -6.01
CA ARG A 124 11.73 26.80 -7.44
C ARG A 124 13.20 26.99 -7.79
N GLU A 125 13.68 26.28 -8.79
CA GLU A 125 15.04 26.40 -9.33
C GLU A 125 15.02 26.23 -10.85
N GLY A 126 15.76 27.07 -11.59
CA GLY A 126 15.85 26.97 -13.05
C GLY A 126 14.50 27.11 -13.80
N GLY A 127 13.49 27.75 -13.17
CA GLY A 127 12.14 27.89 -13.72
C GLY A 127 11.17 26.77 -13.31
N TYR A 128 11.64 25.70 -12.68
CA TYR A 128 10.84 24.52 -12.32
C TYR A 128 10.54 24.46 -10.83
N TYR A 129 9.34 23.98 -10.47
CA TYR A 129 8.99 23.69 -9.08
C TYR A 129 9.59 22.34 -8.64
N TYR A 130 9.91 22.19 -7.35
CA TYR A 130 10.27 20.92 -6.72
C TYR A 130 9.78 20.87 -5.27
N TYR A 131 9.70 19.67 -4.71
CA TYR A 131 9.38 19.46 -3.31
C TYR A 131 10.66 19.20 -2.50
N TYR A 132 10.84 19.99 -1.44
CA TYR A 132 11.89 19.79 -0.45
C TYR A 132 11.24 19.37 0.86
N SER A 133 11.64 18.24 1.44
CA SER A 133 11.21 17.85 2.79
C SER A 133 12.40 17.89 3.75
N GLY A 134 12.28 18.69 4.81
CA GLY A 134 13.37 18.88 5.77
C GLY A 134 13.19 20.11 6.65
N THR A 135 14.16 20.35 7.53
CA THR A 135 14.12 21.46 8.50
C THR A 135 14.83 22.73 8.03
N SER A 136 15.49 22.67 6.87
CA SER A 136 16.32 23.76 6.32
C SER A 136 15.89 24.09 4.89
N PRO A 137 14.66 24.59 4.67
CA PRO A 137 14.13 24.82 3.33
C PRO A 137 14.92 25.89 2.56
N PRO A 138 14.98 25.79 1.22
CA PRO A 138 15.53 26.84 0.37
C PRO A 138 14.88 28.21 0.65
N GLU A 139 15.65 29.28 0.46
CA GLU A 139 15.12 30.64 0.61
C GLU A 139 13.94 30.86 -0.35
N GLY A 140 12.85 31.46 0.16
CA GLY A 140 11.63 31.71 -0.62
C GLY A 140 10.77 30.46 -0.88
N ALA A 141 11.10 29.30 -0.32
CA ALA A 141 10.27 28.10 -0.45
C ALA A 141 8.95 28.25 0.32
N GLU A 142 7.86 27.83 -0.31
CA GLU A 142 6.51 27.88 0.22
C GLU A 142 6.24 26.65 1.12
N PRO A 143 5.79 26.83 2.36
CA PRO A 143 5.44 25.71 3.25
C PRO A 143 4.15 25.02 2.77
N LEU A 144 4.16 23.69 2.66
CA LEU A 144 2.99 22.92 2.24
C LEU A 144 2.39 22.04 3.34
N GLY A 145 3.21 21.47 4.22
CA GLY A 145 2.78 20.48 5.22
C GLY A 145 3.46 19.13 5.04
N ASN A 146 3.03 18.11 5.77
CA ASN A 146 3.54 16.76 5.63
C ASN A 146 2.92 16.08 4.41
N PHE A 147 3.73 15.59 3.49
CA PHE A 147 3.24 14.90 2.30
C PHE A 147 2.36 13.69 2.68
N TYR A 148 1.13 13.67 2.14
CA TYR A 148 0.12 12.66 2.40
C TYR A 148 -0.28 11.98 1.08
N PRO A 149 0.45 10.94 0.65
CA PRO A 149 0.28 10.37 -0.68
C PRO A 149 -1.11 9.75 -0.83
N ARG A 150 -1.83 10.21 -1.86
CA ARG A 150 -3.14 9.69 -2.29
C ARG A 150 -3.20 9.67 -3.80
N VAL A 151 -4.05 8.80 -4.33
CA VAL A 151 -4.16 8.53 -5.75
C VAL A 151 -5.59 8.74 -6.26
N GLY A 152 -5.70 9.31 -7.46
CA GLY A 152 -6.93 9.34 -8.25
C GLY A 152 -6.70 8.49 -9.45
N ALA A 153 -7.09 7.25 -9.29
CA ALA A 153 -7.15 6.25 -10.32
C ALA A 153 -8.37 5.40 -10.01
N LEU A 154 -8.88 4.69 -11.01
CA LEU A 154 -9.81 3.60 -10.77
C LEU A 154 -9.16 2.61 -9.79
N GLY A 155 -9.78 2.35 -8.63
CA GLY A 155 -9.17 1.57 -7.53
C GLY A 155 -8.51 2.43 -6.42
N GLY A 156 -8.21 3.69 -6.70
CA GLY A 156 -7.64 4.64 -5.75
C GLY A 156 -6.32 4.16 -5.17
N CYS A 157 -6.18 4.17 -3.83
CA CYS A 157 -4.92 3.80 -3.19
C CYS A 157 -4.53 2.32 -3.40
N THR A 158 -5.39 1.45 -3.92
CA THR A 158 -4.99 0.06 -4.22
C THR A 158 -4.01 -0.02 -5.39
N GLU A 159 -3.92 1.02 -6.22
CA GLU A 159 -3.02 1.05 -7.38
C GLU A 159 -1.54 1.29 -6.98
N HIS A 160 -1.29 1.80 -5.77
CA HIS A 160 0.06 2.20 -5.32
C HIS A 160 0.41 1.78 -3.88
N HIS A 161 -0.46 1.03 -3.21
CA HIS A 161 -0.17 0.51 -1.88
C HIS A 161 0.97 -0.52 -1.89
N ALA A 162 1.56 -0.78 -0.72
CA ALA A 162 2.64 -1.76 -0.56
C ALA A 162 2.17 -3.23 -0.61
N LEU A 163 0.91 -3.50 -0.98
CA LEU A 163 0.28 -4.82 -0.99
C LEU A 163 0.28 -5.56 0.36
N ILE A 164 0.58 -4.84 1.45
CA ILE A 164 0.58 -5.38 2.81
C ILE A 164 -0.86 -5.55 3.28
N THR A 165 -1.26 -6.80 3.54
CA THR A 165 -2.54 -7.13 4.15
C THR A 165 -2.33 -7.43 5.63
N ILE A 166 -2.92 -6.62 6.49
CA ILE A 166 -2.92 -6.82 7.94
C ILE A 166 -4.37 -6.96 8.39
N LEU A 167 -4.63 -8.01 9.16
CA LEU A 167 -5.90 -8.15 9.84
C LEU A 167 -5.84 -7.31 11.13
N PRO A 168 -6.83 -6.42 11.37
CA PRO A 168 -6.93 -5.70 12.64
C PRO A 168 -7.09 -6.65 13.82
N ALA A 169 -6.69 -6.19 15.01
CA ALA A 169 -6.93 -6.93 16.24
C ALA A 169 -8.42 -6.88 16.62
N ASP A 170 -8.89 -7.85 17.39
CA ASP A 170 -10.28 -7.85 17.85
C ASP A 170 -10.58 -6.62 18.73
N GLU A 171 -9.59 -6.13 19.49
CA GLU A 171 -9.74 -4.91 20.28
C GLU A 171 -9.99 -3.66 19.42
N ASP A 172 -9.46 -3.60 18.19
CA ASP A 172 -9.69 -2.47 17.28
C ASP A 172 -11.17 -2.40 16.88
N TRP A 173 -11.77 -3.55 16.56
CA TRP A 173 -13.18 -3.64 16.21
C TRP A 173 -14.09 -3.41 17.40
N ALA A 174 -13.75 -3.97 18.58
CA ALA A 174 -14.48 -3.70 19.81
C ALA A 174 -14.46 -2.20 20.18
N HIS A 175 -13.33 -1.53 19.95
CA HIS A 175 -13.22 -0.09 20.12
C HIS A 175 -14.13 0.68 19.15
N ILE A 176 -14.13 0.32 17.86
CA ILE A 176 -15.04 0.92 16.87
C ILE A 176 -16.51 0.70 17.24
N GLN A 177 -16.87 -0.50 17.70
CA GLN A 177 -18.22 -0.78 18.19
C GLN A 177 -18.61 0.15 19.34
N SER A 178 -17.71 0.39 20.29
CA SER A 178 -17.94 1.33 21.39
C SER A 178 -18.16 2.76 20.88
N LEU A 179 -17.34 3.23 19.94
CA LEU A 179 -17.49 4.55 19.32
C LEU A 179 -18.78 4.68 18.51
N ALA A 180 -19.25 3.58 17.91
CA ALA A 180 -20.48 3.50 17.15
C ALA A 180 -21.74 3.32 18.01
N GLY A 181 -21.68 3.62 19.32
CA GLY A 181 -22.83 3.53 20.22
C GLY A 181 -23.26 2.09 20.54
N GLY A 182 -22.36 1.13 20.41
CA GLY A 182 -22.63 -0.28 20.69
C GLY A 182 -23.23 -1.06 19.52
N ASP A 183 -23.23 -0.52 18.29
CA ASP A 183 -23.73 -1.21 17.10
C ASP A 183 -23.04 -2.56 16.91
N ALA A 184 -23.82 -3.64 17.11
CA ALA A 184 -23.35 -5.01 17.04
C ALA A 184 -22.83 -5.41 15.66
N SER A 185 -23.16 -4.67 14.59
CA SER A 185 -22.60 -4.94 13.27
C SER A 185 -21.07 -4.86 13.26
N TRP A 186 -20.48 -4.02 14.10
CA TRP A 186 -19.03 -3.85 14.27
C TRP A 186 -18.36 -4.87 15.19
N HIS A 187 -19.10 -5.82 15.76
CA HIS A 187 -18.53 -6.84 16.63
C HIS A 187 -17.38 -7.59 15.93
N PRO A 188 -16.27 -7.90 16.62
CA PRO A 188 -15.08 -8.51 16.00
C PRO A 188 -15.39 -9.76 15.18
N GLU A 189 -16.27 -10.63 15.68
CA GLU A 189 -16.68 -11.85 14.97
C GLU A 189 -17.40 -11.56 13.64
N ASN A 190 -18.21 -10.50 13.57
CA ASN A 190 -18.89 -10.08 12.35
C ASN A 190 -17.87 -9.56 11.32
N MET A 191 -16.93 -8.73 11.77
CA MET A 191 -15.85 -8.21 10.93
C MET A 191 -14.95 -9.34 10.42
N ARG A 192 -14.68 -10.35 11.26
CA ARG A 192 -13.95 -11.55 10.85
C ARG A 192 -14.71 -12.36 9.80
N ALA A 193 -16.02 -12.48 9.93
CA ALA A 193 -16.85 -13.14 8.94
C ALA A 193 -16.80 -12.43 7.57
N TYR A 194 -16.81 -11.09 7.55
CA TYR A 194 -16.60 -10.33 6.31
C TYR A 194 -15.21 -10.54 5.71
N PHE A 195 -14.15 -10.58 6.53
CA PHE A 195 -12.81 -10.89 6.06
C PHE A 195 -12.75 -12.25 5.35
N ARG A 196 -13.31 -13.31 5.96
CA ARG A 196 -13.36 -14.63 5.33
C ARG A 196 -14.18 -14.65 4.03
N LYS A 197 -15.21 -13.82 3.93
CA LYS A 197 -16.00 -13.70 2.70
C LYS A 197 -15.23 -12.99 1.58
N LEU A 198 -14.36 -12.06 1.94
CA LEU A 198 -13.59 -11.25 0.98
C LEU A 198 -12.33 -11.98 0.51
N GLU A 199 -11.67 -12.73 1.39
CA GLU A 199 -10.37 -13.35 1.17
C GLU A 199 -10.43 -14.61 0.31
N LYS A 200 -9.42 -14.77 -0.54
CA LYS A 200 -9.04 -16.00 -1.22
C LYS A 200 -7.58 -16.30 -0.92
N ASN A 201 -7.37 -17.02 0.18
CA ASN A 201 -6.06 -17.38 0.69
C ASN A 201 -5.33 -18.32 -0.29
N ARG A 202 -4.08 -17.97 -0.62
CA ARG A 202 -3.20 -18.74 -1.51
C ARG A 202 -1.93 -19.26 -0.83
N TYR A 203 -1.71 -18.93 0.45
CA TYR A 203 -0.45 -19.23 1.13
C TYR A 203 -0.56 -20.29 2.22
N LEU A 204 -1.77 -20.59 2.72
CA LEU A 204 -2.02 -21.70 3.64
C LEU A 204 -2.74 -22.84 2.90
N PRO A 205 -2.17 -24.06 2.87
CA PRO A 205 -2.81 -25.21 2.22
C PRO A 205 -4.06 -25.70 2.98
N SER A 206 -4.14 -25.42 4.28
CA SER A 206 -5.30 -25.71 5.12
C SER A 206 -5.36 -24.71 6.29
N ASP A 207 -6.57 -24.50 6.80
CA ASP A 207 -6.82 -23.65 7.96
C ASP A 207 -7.79 -24.34 8.93
N PRO A 208 -7.28 -25.14 9.87
CA PRO A 208 -8.10 -25.90 10.80
C PRO A 208 -8.87 -25.03 11.81
N VAL A 209 -8.54 -23.74 11.93
CA VAL A 209 -9.18 -22.81 12.88
C VAL A 209 -10.26 -21.96 12.18
N GLY A 210 -10.39 -22.05 10.85
CA GLY A 210 -11.42 -21.33 10.10
C GLY A 210 -11.27 -19.80 10.19
N ALA A 211 -10.02 -19.35 10.24
CA ALA A 211 -9.59 -17.96 10.27
C ALA A 211 -9.62 -17.30 8.87
N HIS A 212 -9.43 -18.06 7.79
CA HIS A 212 -9.20 -17.57 6.44
C HIS A 212 -10.36 -17.88 5.48
N GLY A 213 -10.48 -17.02 4.46
CA GLY A 213 -11.36 -17.23 3.31
C GLY A 213 -10.62 -17.92 2.16
N TYR A 214 -11.31 -18.79 1.42
CA TYR A 214 -10.74 -19.50 0.26
C TYR A 214 -11.51 -19.28 -1.05
N THR A 215 -12.61 -18.55 -1.00
CA THR A 215 -13.56 -18.40 -2.12
C THR A 215 -13.86 -16.94 -2.47
N GLY A 216 -13.30 -16.00 -1.72
CA GLY A 216 -13.46 -14.58 -1.96
C GLY A 216 -12.81 -14.10 -3.26
N TRP A 217 -12.86 -12.79 -3.48
CA TRP A 217 -12.32 -12.17 -4.69
C TRP A 217 -10.93 -11.54 -4.47
N LEU A 218 -10.56 -11.23 -3.23
CA LEU A 218 -9.24 -10.69 -2.92
C LEU A 218 -8.25 -11.83 -2.69
N GLU A 219 -7.33 -12.03 -3.62
CA GLU A 219 -6.28 -13.02 -3.45
C GLU A 219 -5.23 -12.53 -2.44
N THR A 220 -4.94 -13.34 -1.43
CA THR A 220 -3.86 -13.08 -0.47
C THR A 220 -2.80 -14.16 -0.64
N ALA A 221 -1.55 -13.75 -0.82
CA ALA A 221 -0.41 -14.65 -1.03
C ALA A 221 0.82 -14.12 -0.32
N LEU A 222 1.76 -15.02 -0.01
CA LEU A 222 3.09 -14.65 0.41
C LEU A 222 3.98 -14.52 -0.83
N THR A 223 4.89 -13.54 -0.81
CA THR A 223 5.96 -13.48 -1.81
C THR A 223 6.75 -14.78 -1.77
N PRO A 224 6.87 -15.51 -2.90
CA PRO A 224 7.70 -16.72 -2.93
C PRO A 224 9.12 -16.37 -2.50
N LEU A 225 9.57 -16.93 -1.39
CA LEU A 225 10.91 -16.63 -0.89
C LEU A 225 12.00 -17.08 -1.88
N THR A 226 11.67 -18.03 -2.76
CA THR A 226 12.54 -18.47 -3.86
C THR A 226 12.90 -17.35 -4.84
N LEU A 227 12.08 -16.31 -4.99
CA LEU A 227 12.42 -15.15 -5.84
C LEU A 227 13.69 -14.45 -5.35
N ILE A 228 13.91 -14.37 -4.04
CA ILE A 228 15.12 -13.77 -3.46
C ILE A 228 16.35 -14.64 -3.77
N ALA A 229 16.20 -15.96 -3.74
CA ALA A 229 17.30 -16.90 -4.02
C ALA A 229 17.61 -17.03 -5.53
N GLN A 230 16.61 -16.86 -6.39
CA GLN A 230 16.74 -17.08 -7.83
C GLN A 230 17.16 -15.82 -8.60
N ASP A 231 16.90 -14.62 -8.06
CA ASP A 231 17.27 -13.36 -8.69
C ASP A 231 18.55 -12.77 -8.07
N VAL A 232 19.64 -12.84 -8.83
CA VAL A 232 20.97 -12.34 -8.43
C VAL A 232 20.95 -10.84 -8.09
N LYS A 233 20.06 -10.05 -8.71
CA LYS A 233 19.93 -8.61 -8.41
C LYS A 233 19.17 -8.37 -7.11
N VAL A 234 18.10 -9.12 -6.85
CA VAL A 234 17.40 -9.02 -5.57
C VAL A 234 18.31 -9.48 -4.44
N LEU A 235 19.03 -10.57 -4.64
CA LEU A 235 20.03 -11.06 -3.70
C LEU A 235 21.12 -10.02 -3.45
N SER A 236 21.66 -9.37 -4.49
CA SER A 236 22.68 -8.34 -4.33
C SER A 236 22.14 -7.08 -3.62
N MET A 237 20.87 -6.71 -3.83
CA MET A 237 20.22 -5.65 -3.07
C MET A 237 20.07 -6.00 -1.59
N VAL A 238 19.69 -7.24 -1.25
CA VAL A 238 19.59 -7.69 0.14
C VAL A 238 20.97 -7.69 0.81
N VAL A 239 22.01 -8.17 0.14
CA VAL A 239 23.38 -8.12 0.65
C VAL A 239 23.85 -6.66 0.82
N ALA A 240 23.57 -5.78 -0.14
CA ALA A 240 23.92 -4.36 -0.05
C ALA A 240 23.19 -3.65 1.09
N ALA A 241 21.91 -3.94 1.31
CA ALA A 241 21.15 -3.42 2.45
C ALA A 241 21.73 -3.91 3.77
N ALA A 242 22.03 -5.21 3.89
CA ALA A 242 22.65 -5.79 5.09
C ALA A 242 24.01 -5.14 5.40
N ALA A 243 24.85 -4.93 4.38
CA ALA A 243 26.12 -4.20 4.52
C ALA A 243 25.91 -2.75 4.98
N ALA A 244 24.92 -2.05 4.42
CA ALA A 244 24.60 -0.67 4.81
C ALA A 244 24.12 -0.55 6.28
N PHE A 245 23.51 -1.62 6.82
CA PHE A 245 23.14 -1.72 8.24
C PHE A 245 24.23 -2.32 9.13
N GLY A 246 25.44 -2.54 8.60
CA GLY A 246 26.60 -3.02 9.36
C GLY A 246 26.56 -4.50 9.72
N LEU A 247 25.72 -5.30 9.04
CA LEU A 247 25.69 -6.75 9.20
C LEU A 247 26.86 -7.39 8.45
N GLN A 248 27.45 -8.44 9.03
CA GLN A 248 28.43 -9.26 8.31
C GLN A 248 27.76 -9.94 7.11
N THR A 249 28.30 -9.70 5.93
CA THR A 249 27.76 -10.23 4.67
C THR A 249 28.40 -11.56 4.25
N ASP A 250 29.46 -11.98 4.92
CA ASP A 250 30.18 -13.21 4.61
C ASP A 250 29.28 -14.42 4.91
N GLY A 251 28.94 -15.19 3.87
CA GLY A 251 28.06 -16.35 4.00
C GLY A 251 26.56 -16.03 4.08
N LEU A 252 26.15 -14.76 4.07
CA LEU A 252 24.75 -14.33 4.14
C LEU A 252 23.89 -14.93 3.03
N VAL A 253 24.45 -15.06 1.83
CA VAL A 253 23.78 -15.74 0.69
C VAL A 253 23.49 -17.20 1.03
N GLY A 254 24.45 -17.91 1.62
CA GLY A 254 24.27 -19.31 2.02
C GLY A 254 23.27 -19.49 3.16
N GLU A 255 23.21 -18.54 4.09
CA GLU A 255 22.19 -18.53 5.15
C GLU A 255 20.79 -18.21 4.62
N ILE A 256 20.66 -17.23 3.72
CA ILE A 256 19.38 -16.91 3.07
C ILE A 256 18.84 -18.14 2.32
N VAL A 257 19.69 -18.81 1.53
CA VAL A 257 19.31 -20.05 0.83
C VAL A 257 18.90 -21.14 1.81
N ARG A 258 19.65 -21.35 2.90
CA ARG A 258 19.32 -22.33 3.95
C ARG A 258 18.01 -22.04 4.68
N VAL A 259 17.71 -20.78 4.98
CA VAL A 259 16.45 -20.36 5.61
C VAL A 259 15.28 -20.60 4.66
N ILE A 260 15.46 -20.30 3.37
CA ILE A 260 14.45 -20.55 2.34
C ILE A 260 14.18 -22.06 2.21
N ASP A 261 15.23 -22.87 2.09
CA ASP A 261 15.12 -24.33 2.02
C ASP A 261 14.49 -24.92 3.29
N GLY A 262 14.85 -24.38 4.46
CA GLY A 262 14.27 -24.78 5.75
C GLY A 262 12.80 -24.42 5.90
N LEU A 263 12.38 -23.25 5.41
CA LEU A 263 10.97 -22.82 5.42
C LEU A 263 10.13 -23.62 4.42
N LEU A 264 10.67 -23.92 3.23
CA LEU A 264 10.04 -24.81 2.25
C LEU A 264 9.90 -26.23 2.80
N GLY A 265 10.97 -26.76 3.41
CA GLY A 265 10.98 -28.07 4.06
C GLY A 265 10.03 -28.15 5.26
N GLY A 266 9.92 -27.08 6.05
CA GLY A 266 8.99 -26.98 7.17
C GLY A 266 7.52 -26.90 6.75
N LEU A 267 7.21 -26.21 5.65
CA LEU A 267 5.87 -26.20 5.06
C LEU A 267 5.47 -27.60 4.56
N LEU A 268 6.37 -28.29 3.86
CA LEU A 268 6.15 -29.66 3.35
C LEU A 268 6.09 -30.70 4.49
N GLY A 269 6.90 -30.55 5.54
CA GLY A 269 6.92 -31.43 6.70
C GLY A 269 5.65 -31.37 7.55
N LYS A 270 5.04 -30.18 7.69
CA LYS A 270 3.75 -30.02 8.39
C LYS A 270 2.58 -30.70 7.65
N VAL A 271 2.63 -30.78 6.31
CA VAL A 271 1.66 -31.53 5.50
C VAL A 271 1.75 -33.04 5.76
N SER A 272 2.97 -33.57 5.92
CA SER A 272 3.20 -35.00 6.21
C SER A 272 2.70 -35.40 7.60
N LEU A 273 3.01 -34.61 8.63
CA LEU A 273 2.59 -34.87 10.01
C LEU A 273 1.07 -34.79 10.22
N MET A 274 0.35 -33.95 9.47
CA MET A 274 -1.11 -33.89 9.54
C MET A 274 -1.81 -35.09 8.87
N SER A 275 -1.16 -35.76 7.91
CA SER A 275 -1.69 -36.99 7.29
C SER A 275 -1.52 -38.25 8.15
N LEU A 276 -0.64 -38.21 9.15
CA LEU A 276 -0.36 -39.33 10.07
C LEU A 276 -1.23 -39.33 11.35
N ASN A 277 -1.88 -38.22 11.68
CA ASN A 277 -2.75 -38.10 12.86
C ASN A 277 -4.26 -38.23 12.56
N LEU A 278 -4.62 -38.72 11.37
CA LEU A 278 -6.00 -39.01 10.95
C LEU A 278 -6.25 -40.50 10.65
N ARG A 279 -5.59 -41.40 11.37
CA ARG A 279 -5.97 -42.82 11.45
C ARG A 279 -6.38 -43.21 12.85
#